data_AF-A0A232LZD0-F1
#
_entry.id   AF-A0A232LZD0-F1
#
_cell.length_a   1.000
_cell.length_b   1.000
_cell.length_c   1.000
_cell.angle_alpha   90.00
_cell.angle_beta   90.00
_cell.angle_gamma   90.00
#
_symmetry.space_group_name_H-M   'P 1'
#
loop_
_entity.id
_entity.type
_entity.pdbx_description
1 polymer ?
#
loop_
_entity_poly.entity_id
_entity_poly.type
_entity_poly.pdbx_seq_one_letter_code
_entity_poly.pdbx_strand_id
1 'polypeptide(L)'
;MGFRDKSPFPISLGTFSFDQRSIEKGVPNLNWFFPVPPASAVTLIYDIEKAILRYTEYPPDANRVFNVAPAVIRLLDKKDNSTTASPVYLRTTSILLPLPTPDFSMPYNVIILTSTVMALAFGDIFNLLVRRFIAADEVALGSHTLKARLFSQLVVLRDQLRGKVKVE
;
A
#
# COMPACT_ATOMS: atom_id res chain seq x y z
N MET A 1 -14.36 -24.52 9.76
CA MET A 1 -14.52 -24.29 11.22
C MET A 1 -15.00 -25.55 11.90
N GLY A 2 -14.13 -26.25 12.63
CA GLY A 2 -14.54 -27.33 13.54
C GLY A 2 -14.02 -26.99 14.92
N PHE A 3 -14.92 -26.60 15.84
CA PHE A 3 -14.56 -26.32 17.22
C PHE A 3 -14.61 -27.64 18.01
N ARG A 4 -13.46 -28.09 18.51
CA ARG A 4 -13.39 -29.24 19.43
C ARG A 4 -13.60 -28.73 20.85
N ASP A 5 -14.74 -29.09 21.43
CA ASP A 5 -14.97 -28.98 22.86
C ASP A 5 -14.05 -29.97 23.60
N LYS A 6 -13.25 -29.46 24.53
CA LYS A 6 -12.39 -30.25 25.44
C LYS A 6 -12.82 -30.10 26.90
N SER A 7 -14.05 -29.65 27.17
CA SER A 7 -14.55 -29.51 28.53
C SER A 7 -15.16 -30.83 29.04
N PRO A 8 -14.96 -31.18 30.33
CA PRO A 8 -15.43 -32.44 30.91
C PRO A 8 -16.94 -32.48 31.21
N PHE A 9 -17.69 -31.42 30.88
CA PHE A 9 -19.13 -31.33 31.10
C PHE A 9 -19.86 -31.06 29.79
N PRO A 10 -21.04 -31.66 29.54
CA PRO A 10 -21.80 -31.43 28.32
C PRO A 10 -22.41 -30.03 28.34
N ILE A 11 -21.63 -29.02 27.94
CA ILE A 11 -22.17 -27.69 27.66
C ILE A 11 -22.74 -27.76 26.25
N SER A 12 -24.06 -27.81 26.13
CA SER A 12 -24.74 -27.65 24.83
C SER A 12 -24.30 -26.31 24.25
N LEU A 13 -23.40 -26.34 23.26
CA LEU A 13 -22.95 -25.19 22.49
C LEU A 13 -24.20 -24.44 22.01
N GLY A 14 -24.51 -23.31 22.66
CA GLY A 14 -25.69 -22.55 22.28
C GLY A 14 -25.49 -21.85 20.93
N THR A 15 -26.53 -21.16 20.48
CA THR A 15 -26.63 -20.62 19.12
C THR A 15 -25.46 -19.67 18.80
N PHE A 16 -24.66 -20.07 17.82
CA PHE A 16 -23.62 -19.24 17.21
C PHE A 16 -24.22 -18.44 16.06
N SER A 17 -24.06 -17.12 16.08
CA SER A 17 -24.49 -16.27 14.97
C SER A 17 -23.34 -15.36 14.56
N PHE A 18 -22.88 -15.55 13.32
CA PHE A 18 -21.92 -14.67 12.66
C PHE A 18 -22.65 -13.85 11.61
N ASP A 19 -22.66 -12.52 11.76
CA ASP A 19 -23.31 -11.64 10.79
C ASP A 19 -22.30 -11.20 9.74
N GLN A 20 -22.34 -11.92 8.61
CA GLN A 20 -21.44 -11.68 7.48
C GLN A 20 -21.70 -10.32 6.79
N ARG A 21 -22.89 -9.72 6.98
CA ARG A 21 -23.21 -8.38 6.44
C ARG A 21 -22.42 -7.26 7.14
N SER A 22 -21.89 -7.54 8.33
CA SER A 22 -21.07 -6.58 9.06
C SER A 22 -19.63 -6.48 8.52
N ILE A 23 -19.22 -7.43 7.68
CA ILE A 23 -17.91 -7.40 6.99
C ILE A 23 -17.90 -6.28 5.94
N GLU A 24 -19.00 -6.06 5.19
CA GLU A 24 -19.11 -4.96 4.22
C GLU A 24 -19.04 -3.57 4.88
N LYS A 25 -19.39 -3.48 6.17
CA LYS A 25 -19.32 -2.26 6.97
C LYS A 25 -18.00 -2.11 7.75
N GLY A 26 -17.06 -3.03 7.55
CA GLY A 26 -15.71 -2.96 8.13
C GLY A 26 -15.59 -3.39 9.59
N VAL A 27 -16.65 -3.89 10.23
CA VAL A 27 -16.58 -4.35 11.63
C VAL A 27 -17.31 -5.69 11.78
N PRO A 28 -16.62 -6.84 11.67
CA PRO A 28 -17.26 -8.13 11.94
C PRO A 28 -17.70 -8.23 13.40
N ASN A 29 -18.96 -8.61 13.62
CA ASN A 29 -19.55 -8.85 14.94
C ASN A 29 -19.77 -10.36 15.14
N LEU A 30 -19.27 -10.88 16.24
CA LEU A 30 -19.46 -12.27 16.64
C LEU A 30 -20.32 -12.35 17.90
N ASN A 31 -21.46 -13.01 17.79
CA ASN A 31 -22.39 -13.19 18.91
C ASN A 31 -22.50 -14.67 19.27
N TRP A 32 -22.35 -14.97 20.56
CA TRP A 32 -22.51 -16.31 21.10
C TRP A 32 -23.36 -16.28 22.37
N PHE A 33 -24.35 -17.17 22.42
CA PHE A 33 -25.17 -17.44 23.59
C PHE A 33 -24.89 -18.86 24.07
N PHE A 34 -24.60 -19.06 25.36
CA PHE A 34 -24.49 -20.39 25.95
C PHE A 34 -24.95 -20.37 27.42
N PRO A 35 -25.59 -21.44 27.91
CA PRO A 35 -25.95 -21.55 29.32
C PRO A 35 -24.72 -21.88 30.16
N VAL A 36 -24.55 -21.17 31.29
CA VAL A 36 -23.48 -21.41 32.25
C VAL A 36 -24.08 -21.91 33.57
N PRO A 37 -23.77 -23.14 34.02
CA PRO A 37 -24.24 -23.63 35.31
C PRO A 37 -23.68 -22.82 36.50
N PRO A 38 -24.38 -22.76 37.63
CA PRO A 38 -23.86 -22.15 38.86
C PRO A 38 -22.54 -22.82 39.29
N ALA A 39 -21.61 -22.02 39.84
CA ALA A 39 -20.29 -22.48 40.30
C ALA A 39 -19.45 -23.20 39.22
N SER A 40 -19.63 -22.85 37.94
CA SER A 40 -18.80 -23.35 36.85
C SER A 40 -17.84 -22.27 36.33
N ALA A 41 -16.68 -22.71 35.85
CA ALA A 41 -15.71 -21.86 35.16
C ALA A 41 -15.74 -22.21 33.67
N VAL A 42 -15.85 -21.19 32.81
CA VAL A 42 -15.86 -21.35 31.35
C VAL A 42 -14.63 -20.67 30.78
N THR A 43 -13.86 -21.42 29.97
CA THR A 43 -12.72 -20.89 29.23
C THR A 43 -13.02 -20.95 27.75
N LEU A 44 -13.06 -19.78 27.11
CA LEU A 44 -13.27 -19.64 25.68
C LEU A 44 -11.93 -19.44 24.98
N ILE A 45 -11.60 -20.34 24.04
CA ILE A 45 -10.40 -20.25 23.19
C ILE A 45 -10.86 -20.31 21.74
N TYR A 46 -10.45 -19.34 20.94
CA TYR A 46 -10.72 -19.29 19.51
C TYR A 46 -9.44 -18.93 18.76
N ASP A 47 -9.20 -19.61 17.66
CA ASP A 47 -8.11 -19.30 16.75
C ASP A 47 -8.61 -18.36 15.67
N ILE A 48 -7.90 -17.25 15.46
CA ILE A 48 -8.15 -16.32 14.37
C ILE A 48 -7.08 -16.55 13.30
N GLU A 49 -7.53 -16.93 12.11
CA GLU A 49 -6.68 -16.92 10.93
C GLU A 49 -6.70 -15.53 10.30
N LYS A 50 -5.52 -15.05 9.90
CA LYS A 50 -5.43 -13.76 9.24
C LYS A 50 -5.64 -13.88 7.74
N ALA A 51 -6.67 -13.23 7.24
CA ALA A 51 -6.85 -13.06 5.80
C ALA A 51 -5.77 -12.15 5.22
N ILE A 52 -5.28 -12.50 4.04
CA ILE A 52 -4.43 -11.61 3.24
C ILE A 52 -5.35 -10.54 2.65
N LEU A 53 -5.18 -9.30 3.09
CA LEU A 53 -5.91 -8.14 2.56
C LEU A 53 -5.31 -7.73 1.21
N ARG A 54 -6.16 -7.31 0.28
CA ARG A 54 -5.70 -6.67 -0.97
C ARG A 54 -5.11 -5.28 -0.69
N TYR A 55 -4.30 -4.76 -1.60
CA TYR A 55 -3.69 -3.42 -1.44
C TYR A 55 -4.74 -2.30 -1.27
N THR A 56 -5.92 -2.46 -1.87
CA THR A 56 -7.06 -1.51 -1.75
C THR A 56 -7.82 -1.63 -0.43
N GLU A 57 -7.65 -2.74 0.28
CA GLU A 57 -8.35 -3.05 1.53
C GLU A 57 -7.51 -2.69 2.76
N TYR A 58 -6.25 -2.27 2.55
CA TYR A 58 -5.43 -1.76 3.64
C TYR A 58 -5.96 -0.42 4.13
N PRO A 59 -6.00 -0.18 5.45
CA PRO A 59 -6.20 1.16 5.97
C PRO A 59 -5.11 2.10 5.43
N PRO A 60 -5.41 3.41 5.32
CA PRO A 60 -4.48 4.41 4.78
C PRO A 60 -3.13 4.48 5.52
N ASP A 61 -3.05 3.92 6.73
CA ASP A 61 -1.82 3.69 7.47
C ASP A 61 -1.71 2.20 7.83
N ALA A 62 -0.85 1.47 7.13
CA ALA A 62 -0.61 0.04 7.43
C ALA A 62 0.29 -0.17 8.65
N ASN A 63 1.02 0.85 9.11
CA ASN A 63 1.80 0.77 10.35
C ASN A 63 0.91 0.94 11.58
N ARG A 64 -0.33 1.39 11.38
CA ARG A 64 -1.32 1.47 12.45
C ARG A 64 -1.80 0.07 12.82
N VAL A 65 -1.58 -0.26 14.08
CA VAL A 65 -2.05 -1.48 14.72
C VAL A 65 -3.59 -1.53 14.65
N PHE A 66 -4.16 -2.68 14.28
CA PHE A 66 -5.61 -2.87 14.17
C PHE A 66 -6.25 -2.94 15.56
N ASN A 67 -7.30 -2.16 15.80
CA ASN A 67 -7.98 -2.14 17.09
C ASN A 67 -9.12 -3.16 17.11
N VAL A 68 -9.00 -4.18 17.95
CA VAL A 68 -10.07 -5.11 18.24
C VAL A 68 -10.86 -4.58 19.44
N ALA A 69 -12.13 -4.28 19.18
CA ALA A 69 -13.04 -3.81 20.21
C ALA A 69 -13.15 -4.84 21.36
N PRO A 70 -13.35 -4.37 22.60
CA PRO A 70 -13.50 -5.26 23.74
C PRO A 70 -14.73 -6.15 23.57
N ALA A 71 -14.65 -7.40 24.04
CA ALA A 71 -15.80 -8.28 24.10
C ALA A 71 -16.75 -7.77 25.19
N VAL A 72 -18.05 -7.75 24.87
CA VAL A 72 -19.12 -7.38 25.80
C VAL A 72 -19.88 -8.63 26.18
N ILE A 73 -19.81 -9.00 27.45
CA ILE A 73 -20.55 -10.12 28.01
C ILE A 73 -21.76 -9.54 28.73
N ARG A 74 -22.96 -9.90 28.26
CA ARG A 74 -24.22 -9.54 28.91
C ARG A 74 -24.75 -10.74 29.65
N LEU A 75 -24.98 -10.59 30.95
CA LEU A 75 -25.64 -11.64 31.73
C LEU A 75 -27.14 -11.56 31.44
N LEU A 76 -27.69 -12.65 30.90
CA LEU A 76 -29.11 -12.81 30.64
C LEU A 76 -29.70 -13.61 31.82
N ASP A 77 -30.32 -12.93 32.77
CA ASP A 77 -31.04 -13.63 33.83
C ASP A 77 -32.38 -14.14 33.29
N LYS A 78 -32.69 -15.42 33.56
CA LYS A 78 -33.93 -16.07 33.14
C LYS A 78 -35.04 -15.93 34.20
N LYS A 79 -34.72 -15.45 35.42
CA LYS A 79 -35.62 -15.51 36.58
C LYS A 79 -36.42 -14.25 36.90
N ASP A 80 -36.06 -13.08 36.39
CA ASP A 80 -36.70 -11.83 36.81
C ASP A 80 -37.73 -11.32 35.79
N ASN A 81 -39.00 -11.66 36.04
CA ASN A 81 -40.15 -10.91 35.51
C ASN A 81 -40.38 -9.59 36.29
N SER A 82 -39.50 -9.24 37.23
CA SER A 82 -39.53 -7.97 37.92
C SER A 82 -38.86 -6.92 37.02
N THR A 83 -39.61 -5.89 36.66
CA THR A 83 -39.29 -4.82 35.71
C THR A 83 -38.11 -3.90 36.10
N THR A 84 -37.25 -4.31 37.04
CA THR A 84 -36.28 -3.43 37.70
C THR A 84 -34.84 -3.98 37.72
N ALA A 85 -34.59 -5.20 37.21
CA ALA A 85 -33.23 -5.73 37.15
C ALA A 85 -32.43 -5.05 36.01
N SER A 86 -31.46 -4.20 36.37
CA SER A 86 -30.56 -3.59 35.40
C SER A 86 -29.66 -4.67 34.77
N PRO A 87 -29.52 -4.71 33.43
CA PRO A 87 -28.67 -5.70 32.78
C PRO A 87 -27.21 -5.51 33.20
N VAL A 88 -26.58 -6.57 33.68
CA VAL A 88 -25.16 -6.57 34.05
C VAL A 88 -24.31 -6.77 32.78
N TYR A 89 -23.38 -5.85 32.57
CA TYR A 89 -22.43 -5.89 31.46
C TYR A 89 -21.01 -6.02 31.99
N LEU A 90 -20.28 -7.01 31.48
CA LEU A 90 -18.85 -7.15 31.68
C LEU A 90 -18.15 -6.80 30.36
N ARG A 91 -17.04 -6.07 30.44
CA ARG A 91 -16.23 -5.72 29.28
C ARG A 91 -14.81 -6.22 29.49
N THR A 92 -14.26 -6.85 28.47
CA THR A 92 -12.83 -7.18 28.45
C THR A 92 -12.01 -5.97 28.04
N THR A 93 -10.70 -6.07 28.11
CA THR A 93 -9.80 -5.05 27.55
C THR A 93 -9.81 -5.10 26.03
N SER A 94 -9.73 -3.94 25.38
CA SER A 94 -9.46 -3.86 23.93
C SER A 94 -8.04 -4.34 23.64
N ILE A 95 -7.83 -5.01 22.51
CA ILE A 95 -6.51 -5.48 22.10
C ILE A 95 -6.10 -4.83 20.78
N LEU A 96 -4.84 -4.43 20.72
CA LEU A 96 -4.21 -3.89 19.52
C LEU A 96 -3.47 -5.03 18.82
N LEU A 97 -3.89 -5.36 17.60
CA LEU A 97 -3.34 -6.46 16.82
C LEU A 97 -2.42 -5.93 15.71
N PRO A 98 -1.12 -6.29 15.68
CA PRO A 98 -0.25 -5.89 14.59
C PRO A 98 -0.67 -6.59 13.31
N LEU A 99 -0.99 -5.81 12.28
CA LEU A 99 -1.12 -6.31 10.92
C LEU A 99 0.30 -6.35 10.29
N PRO A 100 0.65 -7.39 9.51
CA PRO A 100 1.85 -7.42 8.71
C PRO A 100 1.67 -6.31 7.69
N THR A 101 2.61 -5.41 7.67
CA THR A 101 2.62 -4.36 6.66
C THR A 101 2.83 -5.01 5.30
N PRO A 102 1.98 -4.71 4.31
CA PRO A 102 2.19 -5.19 2.96
C PRO A 102 3.35 -4.40 2.36
N ASP A 103 4.07 -4.99 1.43
CA ASP A 103 5.17 -4.31 0.78
C ASP A 103 4.64 -3.28 -0.24
N PHE A 104 4.50 -2.03 0.19
CA PHE A 104 4.10 -0.92 -0.69
C PHE A 104 5.20 -0.47 -1.65
N SER A 105 6.44 -0.97 -1.49
CA SER A 105 7.54 -0.61 -2.37
C SER A 105 7.47 -1.30 -3.74
N MET A 106 6.85 -2.49 -3.80
CA MET A 106 6.67 -3.25 -5.05
C MET A 106 5.81 -2.48 -6.08
N PRO A 107 4.60 -2.00 -5.74
CA PRO A 107 3.82 -1.14 -6.66
C PRO A 107 4.52 0.19 -6.96
N TYR A 108 5.23 0.78 -6.00
CA TYR A 108 5.95 2.04 -6.16
C TYR A 108 6.99 1.96 -7.29
N ASN A 109 7.80 0.90 -7.29
CA ASN A 109 8.82 0.70 -8.32
C ASN A 109 8.20 0.56 -9.72
N VAL A 110 7.05 -0.11 -9.83
CA VAL A 110 6.33 -0.28 -11.11
C VAL A 110 5.76 1.06 -11.59
N ILE A 111 5.20 1.88 -10.70
CA ILE A 111 4.66 3.20 -11.06
C ILE A 111 5.76 4.14 -11.54
N ILE A 112 6.93 4.13 -10.90
CA ILE A 112 8.07 4.96 -11.35
C ILE A 112 8.62 4.46 -12.68
N LEU A 113 8.75 3.15 -12.87
CA LEU A 113 9.23 2.59 -14.13
C LEU A 113 8.27 2.90 -15.27
N THR A 114 6.98 2.71 -15.07
CA THR A 114 5.97 3.01 -16.10
C THR A 114 5.86 4.51 -16.41
N SER A 115 5.92 5.38 -15.40
CA SER A 115 5.91 6.83 -15.63
C SER A 115 7.15 7.34 -16.34
N THR A 116 8.34 6.79 -16.04
CA THR A 116 9.57 7.12 -16.77
C THR A 116 9.54 6.63 -18.21
N VAL A 117 9.04 5.40 -18.47
CA VAL A 117 8.85 4.89 -19.83
C VAL A 117 7.90 5.78 -20.62
N MET A 118 6.78 6.21 -20.04
CA MET A 118 5.85 7.13 -20.70
C MET A 118 6.47 8.50 -20.96
N ALA A 119 7.26 9.03 -20.03
CA ALA A 119 7.94 10.32 -20.20
C ALA A 119 8.98 10.26 -21.34
N LEU A 120 9.76 9.18 -21.45
CA LEU A 120 10.71 8.99 -22.54
C LEU A 120 10.00 8.82 -23.87
N ALA A 121 8.96 7.99 -23.94
CA ALA A 121 8.18 7.81 -25.17
C ALA A 121 7.57 9.13 -25.66
N PHE A 122 6.96 9.90 -24.76
CA PHE A 122 6.36 11.19 -25.13
C PHE A 122 7.41 12.22 -25.49
N GLY A 123 8.54 12.26 -24.76
CA GLY A 123 9.68 13.12 -25.05
C GLY A 123 10.28 12.83 -26.43
N ASP A 124 10.47 11.56 -26.77
CA ASP A 124 10.98 11.13 -28.06
C ASP A 124 10.03 11.47 -29.20
N ILE A 125 8.73 11.21 -29.03
CA ILE A 125 7.70 11.58 -30.02
C ILE A 125 7.65 13.10 -30.22
N PHE A 126 7.65 13.87 -29.13
CA PHE A 126 7.64 15.33 -29.20
C PHE A 126 8.91 15.86 -29.90
N ASN A 127 10.07 15.28 -29.60
CA ASN A 127 11.32 15.63 -30.24
C ASN A 127 11.30 15.31 -31.73
N LEU A 128 10.77 14.15 -32.15
CA LEU A 128 10.62 13.82 -33.58
C LEU A 128 9.68 14.78 -34.30
N LEU A 129 8.59 15.22 -33.65
CA LEU A 129 7.61 16.11 -34.27
C LEU A 129 8.10 17.57 -34.35
N VAL A 130 8.83 18.05 -33.35
CA VAL A 130 9.24 19.46 -33.26
C VAL A 130 10.63 19.72 -33.84
N ARG A 131 11.51 18.71 -33.83
CA ARG A 131 12.89 18.89 -34.30
C ARG A 131 12.91 18.90 -35.84
N ARG A 132 13.31 20.05 -36.40
CA ARG A 132 13.54 20.20 -37.83
C ARG A 132 14.69 19.29 -38.27
N PHE A 133 14.36 18.20 -38.98
CA PHE A 133 15.36 17.34 -39.60
C PHE A 133 16.04 18.10 -40.74
N ILE A 134 17.28 18.51 -40.53
CA ILE A 134 18.15 19.05 -41.58
C ILE A 134 18.75 17.83 -42.28
N ALA A 135 18.45 17.67 -43.58
CA ALA A 135 18.99 16.56 -44.37
C ALA A 135 20.52 16.60 -44.37
N ALA A 136 21.17 15.43 -44.36
CA ALA A 136 22.63 15.31 -44.29
C ALA A 136 23.36 16.09 -45.40
N ASP A 137 22.69 16.35 -46.52
CA ASP A 137 23.19 17.13 -47.65
C ASP A 137 23.44 18.61 -47.28
N GLU A 138 22.59 19.22 -46.44
CA GLU A 138 22.78 20.60 -45.97
C GLU A 138 23.91 20.70 -44.93
N VAL A 139 24.12 19.65 -44.13
CA VAL A 139 25.21 19.61 -43.13
C VAL A 139 26.57 19.39 -43.79
N ALA A 140 26.64 18.63 -44.89
CA ALA A 140 27.86 18.50 -45.69
C ALA A 140 28.29 19.87 -46.26
N LEU A 141 27.34 20.61 -46.86
CA LEU A 141 27.54 21.98 -47.33
C LEU A 141 27.97 22.92 -46.20
N GLY A 142 27.34 22.87 -45.02
CA GLY A 142 27.73 23.68 -43.85
C GLY A 142 29.09 23.30 -43.25
N SER A 143 29.48 22.02 -43.31
CA SER A 143 30.79 21.53 -42.83
C SER A 143 31.94 22.06 -43.69
N HIS A 144 31.75 22.14 -45.02
CA HIS A 144 32.72 22.77 -45.91
C HIS A 144 32.89 24.27 -45.60
N THR A 145 31.80 24.98 -45.32
CA THR A 145 31.84 26.41 -44.96
C THR A 145 32.50 26.67 -43.60
N LEU A 146 32.25 25.80 -42.61
CA LEU A 146 32.86 25.90 -41.28
C LEU A 146 34.35 25.51 -41.28
N LYS A 147 34.72 24.42 -41.98
CA LYS A 147 36.13 24.03 -42.16
C LYS A 147 36.91 25.13 -42.90
N ALA A 148 36.33 25.72 -43.94
CA ALA A 148 36.94 26.84 -44.66
C ALA A 148 37.15 28.08 -43.76
N ARG A 149 36.19 28.40 -42.87
CA ARG A 149 36.34 29.51 -41.91
C ARG A 149 37.40 29.25 -40.84
N LEU A 150 37.53 28.01 -40.36
CA LEU A 150 38.56 27.65 -39.39
C LEU A 150 39.96 27.67 -40.01
N PHE A 151 40.09 27.16 -41.23
CA PHE A 151 41.36 27.22 -41.97
C PHE A 151 41.76 28.65 -42.30
N SER A 152 40.83 29.53 -42.69
CA SER A 152 41.16 30.93 -42.97
C SER A 152 41.62 31.67 -41.71
N GLN A 153 41.01 31.41 -40.55
CA GLN A 153 41.47 31.98 -39.28
C GLN A 153 42.84 31.43 -38.85
N LEU A 154 43.12 30.14 -39.07
CA LEU A 154 44.43 29.56 -38.79
C LEU A 154 45.52 30.13 -39.71
N VAL A 155 45.23 30.36 -40.99
CA VAL A 155 46.18 30.98 -41.93
C VAL A 155 46.48 32.43 -41.52
N VAL A 156 45.47 33.20 -41.12
CA VAL A 156 45.67 34.58 -40.63
C VAL A 156 46.51 34.60 -39.36
N LEU A 157 46.26 33.71 -38.41
CA LEU A 157 47.07 33.60 -37.18
C LEU A 157 48.50 33.15 -37.48
N ARG A 158 48.69 32.21 -38.41
CA ARG A 158 50.01 31.78 -38.86
C ARG A 158 50.80 32.93 -39.49
N ASP A 159 50.17 33.73 -40.35
CA ASP A 159 50.85 34.86 -40.99
C ASP A 159 51.17 35.99 -40.00
N GLN A 160 50.33 36.20 -38.98
CA GLN A 160 50.63 37.13 -37.88
C GLN A 160 51.81 36.65 -37.02
N LEU A 161 51.93 35.34 -36.78
CA LEU A 161 53.07 34.76 -36.07
C LEU A 161 54.36 34.81 -36.90
N ARG A 162 54.27 34.56 -38.21
CA ARG A 162 55.43 34.56 -39.11
C ARG A 162 55.92 35.98 -39.46
N GLY A 163 55.02 36.97 -39.48
CA GLY A 163 55.37 38.38 -39.66
C GLY A 163 56.14 38.98 -38.47
N LYS A 164 55.95 38.47 -37.25
CA LYS A 164 56.69 38.92 -36.06
C LYS A 164 58.12 38.35 -35.94
N VAL A 165 58.48 37.33 -36.72
CA VAL A 165 59.82 36.71 -36.69
C VAL A 165 60.81 37.42 -37.63
N LYS A 166 60.35 38.37 -38.45
CA LYS A 166 61.20 39.10 -39.41
C LYS A 166 61.22 40.60 -39.14
N VAL A 167 61.63 40.98 -37.93
CA VAL A 167 62.12 42.32 -37.62
C VAL A 167 63.34 42.14 -36.73
N GLU A 168 64.50 42.06 -37.37
CA GLU A 168 65.81 42.39 -36.81
C GLU A 168 66.40 43.47 -37.72
#